data_AF-A0A4P1QGK0-F1
#
_entry.id   AF-A0A4P1QGK0-F1
#
_cell.length_a   1.000
_cell.length_b   1.000
_cell.length_c   1.000
_cell.angle_alpha   90.00
_cell.angle_beta   90.00
_cell.angle_gamma   90.00
#
_symmetry.space_group_name_H-M   'P 1'
#
loop_
_entity.id
_entity.type
_entity.pdbx_description
1 polymer ?
#
loop_
_entity_poly.entity_id
_entity_poly.type
_entity_poly.pdbx_seq_one_letter_code
_entity_poly.pdbx_strand_id
1 'polypeptide(L)'
;MKWIKKLSLPLFSACSVPLVVISCKQKDQLDEPKDDKKYSFYKQALNNLVEEKDNVSVKLSEAKQELWKLKKEKPEDTAAIVTQQKIVDELFDKKLAFIKNLNIYADPLKSSGDLLKEWDPTYFVQNIIYQPKENFQDRIKKIRLNDDSQFYKELKANNLYDEFHKKYKIIIVVIDNQDKLSVTFQLTLMPLNSSYSYKGKKNDYYFFYNNWYARYQGFKGEEEIVTKQHNTNKTFTILGIVIPVVAIGGLIIYIVVMILVKKSRAKRGLK
;
A
#
# COMPACT_ATOMS: atom_id res chain seq x y z
N MET A 1 -2.21 20.54 54.17
CA MET A 1 -1.84 19.10 54.10
C MET A 1 -2.90 18.37 53.29
N LYS A 2 -2.51 17.39 52.45
CA LYS A 2 -3.21 16.75 51.30
C LYS A 2 -3.09 17.52 49.97
N TRP A 3 -1.93 17.47 49.30
CA TRP A 3 -1.45 16.46 48.33
C TRP A 3 -2.23 16.43 47.01
N ILE A 4 -1.76 17.25 46.06
CA ILE A 4 -1.98 17.11 44.62
C ILE A 4 -1.13 15.94 44.15
N LYS A 5 -1.74 14.85 43.67
CA LYS A 5 -1.02 13.76 43.01
C LYS A 5 -0.46 14.27 41.68
N LYS A 6 0.85 14.50 41.64
CA LYS A 6 1.63 14.60 40.40
C LYS A 6 1.50 13.28 39.65
N LEU A 7 0.91 13.34 38.46
CA LEU A 7 0.98 12.28 37.47
C LEU A 7 2.42 12.34 36.90
N SER A 8 3.30 11.45 37.37
CA SER A 8 4.63 11.29 36.79
C SER A 8 4.49 10.53 35.47
N LEU A 9 4.56 11.27 34.35
CA LEU A 9 4.83 10.68 33.05
C LEU A 9 6.23 10.03 33.09
N PRO A 10 6.39 8.77 32.68
CA PRO A 10 7.71 8.19 32.54
C PRO A 10 8.43 8.94 31.41
N LEU A 11 9.59 9.50 31.76
CA LEU A 11 10.58 9.99 30.82
C LEU A 11 10.82 8.89 29.78
N PHE A 12 10.29 9.08 28.58
CA PHE A 12 10.82 8.43 27.39
C PHE A 12 12.27 8.88 27.28
N SER A 13 13.18 8.03 27.74
CA SER A 13 14.58 8.06 27.38
C SER A 13 14.64 8.03 25.86
N ALA A 14 14.83 9.20 25.25
CA ALA A 14 15.14 9.32 23.85
C ALA A 14 16.48 8.62 23.63
N CYS A 15 16.42 7.35 23.24
CA CYS A 15 17.50 6.74 22.48
C CYS A 15 17.68 7.61 21.24
N SER A 16 18.67 8.50 21.29
CA SER A 16 19.23 9.16 20.12
C SER A 16 19.91 8.10 19.26
N VAL A 17 19.11 7.30 18.55
CA VAL A 17 19.60 6.68 17.33
C VAL A 17 20.03 7.83 16.42
N PRO A 18 21.29 7.87 15.97
CA PRO A 18 21.73 8.91 15.06
C PRO A 18 20.84 8.80 13.81
N LEU A 19 19.96 9.79 13.64
CA LEU A 19 19.32 10.08 12.37
C LEU A 19 20.46 10.29 11.37
N VAL A 20 20.70 9.29 10.54
CA VAL A 20 21.55 9.45 9.37
C VAL A 20 20.77 10.39 8.44
N VAL A 21 21.03 11.69 8.59
CA VAL A 21 20.58 12.69 7.62
C VAL A 21 21.40 12.46 6.36
N ILE A 22 20.87 11.62 5.46
CA ILE A 22 21.32 11.57 4.09
C ILE A 22 20.98 12.93 3.49
N SER A 23 22.00 13.65 3.03
CA SER A 23 21.83 14.93 2.35
C SER A 23 20.74 14.80 1.27
N CYS A 24 19.64 15.57 1.40
CA CYS A 24 18.49 15.63 0.50
C CYS A 24 18.80 16.06 -0.96
N LYS A 25 20.07 15.99 -1.40
CA LYS A 25 20.53 16.43 -2.72
C LYS A 25 20.69 15.30 -3.74
N GLN A 26 20.74 14.03 -3.34
CA GLN A 26 20.80 12.92 -4.29
C GLN A 26 19.41 12.30 -4.42
N LYS A 27 18.85 12.40 -5.63
CA LYS A 27 17.66 11.65 -6.00
C LYS A 27 18.11 10.21 -6.27
N ASP A 28 17.49 9.26 -5.60
CA ASP A 28 17.74 7.84 -5.81
C ASP A 28 17.24 7.38 -7.20
N GLN A 29 16.27 8.13 -7.74
CA GLN A 29 15.81 8.02 -9.11
C GLN A 29 16.73 8.78 -10.07
N LEU A 30 17.29 8.05 -11.03
CA LEU A 30 18.07 8.55 -12.15
C LEU A 30 17.15 9.10 -13.25
N ASP A 31 17.66 10.08 -13.99
CA ASP A 31 17.06 10.49 -15.25
C ASP A 31 17.19 9.35 -16.28
N GLU A 32 16.26 9.31 -17.24
CA GLU A 32 16.31 8.30 -18.31
C GLU A 32 17.61 8.38 -19.12
N PRO A 33 18.21 7.24 -19.49
CA PRO A 33 19.48 7.21 -20.20
C PRO A 33 19.27 7.72 -21.63
N LYS A 34 19.85 8.89 -21.94
CA LYS A 34 19.74 9.54 -23.26
C LYS A 34 20.56 8.85 -24.35
N ASP A 35 21.59 8.12 -23.95
CA ASP A 35 22.50 7.37 -24.80
C ASP A 35 21.95 5.99 -25.22
N ASP A 36 20.88 5.51 -24.57
CA ASP A 36 20.25 4.24 -24.91
C ASP A 36 18.89 4.44 -25.61
N LYS A 37 18.92 4.39 -26.95
CA LYS A 37 17.71 4.49 -27.79
C LYS A 37 16.70 3.35 -27.56
N LYS A 38 17.09 2.24 -26.92
CA LYS A 38 16.22 1.10 -26.62
C LYS A 38 15.55 1.20 -25.25
N TYR A 39 15.97 2.13 -24.41
CA TYR A 39 15.41 2.29 -23.07
C TYR A 39 13.89 2.51 -23.06
N SER A 40 13.38 3.33 -23.99
CA SER A 40 11.93 3.57 -24.12
C SER A 40 11.15 2.29 -24.40
N PHE A 41 11.71 1.36 -25.19
CA PHE A 41 11.12 0.05 -25.44
C PHE A 41 11.06 -0.78 -24.15
N TYR A 42 12.14 -0.84 -23.38
CA TYR A 42 12.16 -1.58 -22.10
C TYR A 42 11.15 -1.02 -21.10
N LYS A 43 11.07 0.31 -21.02
CA LYS A 43 10.09 1.00 -20.17
C LYS A 43 8.67 0.66 -20.62
N GLN A 44 8.38 0.70 -21.91
CA GLN A 44 7.05 0.37 -22.44
C GLN A 44 6.68 -1.09 -22.22
N ALA A 45 7.59 -2.04 -22.44
CA ALA A 45 7.34 -3.46 -22.18
C ALA A 45 7.04 -3.72 -20.69
N LEU A 46 7.74 -3.03 -19.78
CA LEU A 46 7.43 -3.08 -18.34
C LEU A 46 6.12 -2.37 -17.99
N ASN A 47 5.80 -1.25 -18.65
CA ASN A 47 4.48 -0.63 -18.55
C ASN A 47 3.40 -1.62 -18.96
N ASN A 48 3.49 -2.29 -20.10
CA ASN A 48 2.47 -3.23 -20.56
C ASN A 48 2.24 -4.37 -19.55
N LEU A 49 3.33 -4.88 -18.94
CA LEU A 49 3.27 -5.88 -17.88
C LEU A 49 2.47 -5.41 -16.64
N VAL A 50 2.45 -4.10 -16.37
CA VAL A 50 1.87 -3.50 -15.15
C VAL A 50 0.58 -2.71 -15.40
N GLU A 51 0.44 -1.98 -16.50
CA GLU A 51 -0.73 -1.13 -16.84
C GLU A 51 -1.99 -1.96 -17.16
N GLU A 52 -1.84 -3.19 -17.65
CA GLU A 52 -2.96 -4.14 -17.74
C GLU A 52 -3.62 -4.40 -16.36
N LYS A 53 -2.92 -4.05 -15.26
CA LYS A 53 -3.34 -4.25 -13.86
C LYS A 53 -4.09 -3.06 -13.24
N ASP A 54 -3.82 -1.82 -13.63
CA ASP A 54 -4.41 -0.65 -12.94
C ASP A 54 -5.90 -0.50 -13.27
N ASN A 55 -6.27 -0.67 -14.54
CA ASN A 55 -7.67 -0.71 -14.95
C ASN A 55 -8.43 -1.91 -14.35
N VAL A 56 -7.75 -3.06 -14.22
CA VAL A 56 -8.31 -4.27 -13.58
C VAL A 56 -8.46 -4.08 -12.07
N SER A 57 -7.54 -3.37 -11.40
CA SER A 57 -7.59 -3.15 -9.95
C SER A 57 -8.73 -2.23 -9.55
N VAL A 58 -9.00 -1.17 -10.33
CA VAL A 58 -10.16 -0.29 -10.13
C VAL A 58 -11.45 -1.08 -10.31
N LYS A 59 -11.60 -1.78 -11.45
CA LYS A 59 -12.77 -2.62 -11.73
C LYS A 59 -13.00 -3.69 -10.67
N LEU A 60 -11.95 -4.33 -10.17
CA LEU A 60 -12.05 -5.32 -9.10
C LEU A 60 -12.56 -4.70 -7.79
N SER A 61 -12.06 -3.51 -7.43
CA SER A 61 -12.52 -2.80 -6.23
C SER A 61 -14.00 -2.44 -6.33
N GLU A 62 -14.44 -1.93 -7.48
CA GLU A 62 -15.84 -1.61 -7.75
C GLU A 62 -16.72 -2.86 -7.71
N ALA A 63 -16.31 -3.93 -8.39
CA ALA A 63 -17.04 -5.19 -8.43
C ALA A 63 -17.20 -5.82 -7.03
N LYS A 64 -16.16 -5.74 -6.18
CA LYS A 64 -16.22 -6.19 -4.77
C LYS A 64 -17.18 -5.35 -3.93
N GLN A 65 -17.20 -4.03 -4.12
CA GLN A 65 -18.14 -3.16 -3.41
C GLN A 65 -19.59 -3.46 -3.80
N GLU A 66 -19.84 -3.68 -5.09
CA GLU A 66 -21.16 -4.07 -5.59
C GLU A 66 -21.59 -5.44 -5.05
N LEU A 67 -20.69 -6.43 -5.05
CA LEU A 67 -20.94 -7.75 -4.44
C LEU A 67 -21.30 -7.62 -2.95
N TRP A 68 -20.57 -6.79 -2.21
CA TRP A 68 -20.86 -6.54 -0.80
C TRP A 68 -22.24 -5.91 -0.60
N LYS A 69 -22.63 -4.93 -1.44
CA LYS A 69 -23.97 -4.34 -1.39
C LYS A 69 -25.05 -5.36 -1.68
N LEU A 70 -24.88 -6.20 -2.71
CA LEU A 70 -25.84 -7.26 -3.04
C LEU A 70 -26.03 -8.24 -1.87
N LYS A 71 -24.93 -8.76 -1.30
CA LYS A 71 -24.98 -9.67 -0.14
C LYS A 71 -25.66 -9.04 1.08
N LYS A 72 -25.55 -7.73 1.26
CA LYS A 72 -26.06 -7.01 2.44
C LYS A 72 -27.50 -6.55 2.29
N GLU A 73 -27.87 -6.03 1.13
CA GLU A 73 -29.14 -5.36 0.89
C GLU A 73 -30.18 -6.28 0.23
N LYS A 74 -29.74 -7.29 -0.52
CA LYS A 74 -30.59 -8.25 -1.25
C LYS A 74 -30.05 -9.70 -1.14
N PRO A 75 -29.91 -10.26 0.07
CA PRO A 75 -29.35 -11.59 0.27
C PRO A 75 -30.14 -12.71 -0.43
N GLU A 76 -31.43 -12.50 -0.70
CA GLU A 76 -32.31 -13.42 -1.41
C GLU A 76 -32.02 -13.53 -2.92
N ASP A 77 -31.38 -12.53 -3.52
CA ASP A 77 -31.04 -12.50 -4.95
C ASP A 77 -29.76 -13.29 -5.23
N THR A 78 -29.83 -14.59 -4.99
CA THR A 78 -28.71 -15.53 -5.13
C THR A 78 -28.13 -15.56 -6.54
N ALA A 79 -28.95 -15.36 -7.58
CA ALA A 79 -28.49 -15.33 -8.97
C ALA A 79 -27.61 -14.10 -9.26
N ALA A 80 -28.00 -12.91 -8.78
CA ALA A 80 -27.19 -11.71 -8.91
C ALA A 80 -25.88 -11.82 -8.13
N ILE A 81 -25.92 -12.37 -6.91
CA ILE A 81 -24.72 -12.59 -6.08
C ILE A 81 -23.74 -13.52 -6.77
N VAL A 82 -24.19 -14.66 -7.31
CA VAL A 82 -23.33 -15.62 -8.02
C VAL A 82 -22.71 -15.00 -9.28
N THR A 83 -23.50 -14.24 -10.04
CA THR A 83 -23.02 -13.55 -11.24
C THR A 83 -21.93 -12.53 -10.90
N GLN A 84 -22.16 -11.70 -9.88
CA GLN A 84 -21.20 -10.70 -9.45
C GLN A 84 -19.94 -11.33 -8.85
N GLN A 85 -20.08 -12.44 -8.11
CA GLN A 85 -18.94 -13.21 -7.60
C GLN A 85 -18.06 -13.71 -8.74
N LYS A 86 -18.67 -14.22 -9.82
CA LYS A 86 -17.92 -14.65 -11.02
C LYS A 86 -17.13 -13.50 -11.66
N ILE A 87 -17.72 -12.30 -11.75
CA ILE A 87 -17.02 -11.10 -12.25
C ILE A 87 -15.83 -10.75 -11.35
N VAL A 88 -16.01 -10.79 -10.03
CA VAL A 88 -14.93 -10.58 -9.05
C VAL A 88 -13.81 -11.60 -9.25
N ASP A 89 -14.16 -12.89 -9.43
CA ASP A 89 -13.18 -13.96 -9.64
C ASP A 89 -12.43 -13.80 -10.97
N GLU A 90 -13.11 -13.47 -12.07
CA GLU A 90 -12.47 -13.21 -13.37
C GLU A 90 -11.52 -12.00 -13.33
N LEU A 91 -11.92 -10.92 -12.67
CA LEU A 91 -11.08 -9.73 -12.48
C LEU A 91 -9.90 -10.04 -11.56
N PHE A 92 -10.10 -10.89 -10.55
CA PHE A 92 -9.04 -11.37 -9.69
C PHE A 92 -8.03 -12.24 -10.46
N ASP A 93 -8.48 -13.13 -11.33
CA ASP A 93 -7.63 -13.95 -12.19
C ASP A 93 -6.80 -13.11 -13.17
N LYS A 94 -7.39 -12.06 -13.74
CA LYS A 94 -6.65 -11.07 -14.54
C LYS A 94 -5.60 -10.35 -13.71
N LYS A 95 -5.90 -10.01 -12.46
CA LYS A 95 -4.94 -9.40 -11.52
C LYS A 95 -3.81 -10.37 -11.15
N LEU A 96 -4.08 -11.68 -11.11
CA LEU A 96 -3.09 -12.74 -10.91
C LEU A 96 -2.14 -12.92 -12.10
N ALA A 97 -2.48 -12.44 -13.30
CA ALA A 97 -1.61 -12.55 -14.48
C ALA A 97 -0.22 -11.96 -14.23
N PHE A 98 -0.13 -10.84 -13.51
CA PHE A 98 1.16 -10.28 -13.09
C PHE A 98 1.97 -11.26 -12.23
N ILE A 99 1.35 -11.92 -11.24
CA ILE A 99 2.02 -12.88 -10.36
C ILE A 99 2.50 -14.10 -11.16
N LYS A 100 1.75 -14.54 -12.18
CA LYS A 100 2.17 -15.63 -13.08
C LYS A 100 3.44 -15.29 -13.89
N ASN A 101 3.75 -14.01 -14.08
CA ASN A 101 4.99 -13.57 -14.70
C ASN A 101 6.19 -13.61 -13.74
N LEU A 102 5.97 -13.90 -12.46
CA LEU A 102 7.03 -13.92 -11.44
C LEU A 102 7.50 -15.35 -11.16
N ASN A 103 8.81 -15.51 -11.04
CA ASN A 103 9.40 -16.64 -10.33
C ASN A 103 9.47 -16.28 -8.86
N ILE A 104 8.66 -16.94 -8.04
CA ILE A 104 8.72 -16.78 -6.59
C ILE A 104 9.33 -18.06 -6.04
N TYR A 105 10.50 -17.94 -5.40
CA TYR A 105 11.20 -19.09 -4.84
C TYR A 105 10.44 -19.76 -3.70
N ALA A 106 9.45 -19.08 -3.10
CA ALA A 106 8.53 -19.69 -2.15
C ALA A 106 7.57 -20.66 -2.88
N ASP A 107 7.75 -21.96 -2.63
CA ASP A 107 6.93 -23.06 -3.19
C ASP A 107 5.41 -22.87 -3.12
N PRO A 108 4.80 -22.25 -2.08
CA PRO A 108 3.34 -22.14 -1.98
C PRO A 108 2.68 -21.32 -3.10
N LEU A 109 3.43 -20.52 -3.85
CA LEU A 109 2.88 -19.62 -4.88
C LEU A 109 3.06 -20.15 -6.29
N LYS A 110 3.81 -21.23 -6.47
CA LYS A 110 4.05 -21.81 -7.79
C LYS A 110 2.79 -22.47 -8.37
N SER A 111 1.76 -22.74 -7.55
CA SER A 111 0.64 -23.60 -7.95
C SER A 111 -0.77 -23.02 -7.86
N SER A 112 -1.08 -21.94 -7.12
CA SER A 112 -2.36 -21.21 -7.29
C SER A 112 -2.42 -19.89 -6.54
N GLY A 113 -3.06 -18.89 -7.14
CA GLY A 113 -3.44 -17.65 -6.44
C GLY A 113 -4.56 -17.85 -5.41
N ASP A 114 -5.20 -19.01 -5.35
CA ASP A 114 -6.17 -19.31 -4.30
C ASP A 114 -5.53 -19.46 -2.92
N LEU A 115 -4.27 -19.93 -2.87
CA LEU A 115 -3.52 -19.98 -1.61
C LEU A 115 -3.25 -18.56 -1.07
N LEU A 116 -3.09 -17.56 -1.95
CA LEU A 116 -3.01 -16.15 -1.54
C LEU A 116 -4.30 -15.66 -0.90
N LYS A 117 -5.47 -16.13 -1.36
CA LYS A 117 -6.76 -15.76 -0.77
C LYS A 117 -6.90 -16.27 0.64
N GLU A 118 -6.18 -17.32 1.05
CA GLU A 118 -6.31 -17.93 2.37
C GLU A 118 -5.46 -17.25 3.44
N TRP A 119 -4.37 -16.59 3.06
CA TRP A 119 -3.45 -15.93 3.98
C TRP A 119 -3.88 -14.49 4.29
N ASP A 120 -3.36 -13.90 5.35
CA ASP A 120 -3.39 -12.44 5.55
C ASP A 120 -2.15 -11.77 4.92
N PRO A 121 -2.23 -10.48 4.51
CA PRO A 121 -1.13 -9.79 3.81
C PRO A 121 0.19 -9.78 4.59
N THR A 122 0.11 -9.52 5.90
CA THR A 122 1.29 -9.40 6.75
C THR A 122 1.95 -10.75 6.94
N TYR A 123 1.18 -11.79 7.23
CA TYR A 123 1.69 -13.16 7.32
C TYR A 123 2.28 -13.61 5.99
N PHE A 124 1.61 -13.32 4.89
CA PHE A 124 2.11 -13.63 3.56
C PHE A 124 3.51 -13.01 3.32
N VAL A 125 3.67 -11.72 3.58
CA VAL A 125 4.96 -11.06 3.39
C VAL A 125 6.01 -11.57 4.38
N GLN A 126 5.67 -11.73 5.65
CA GLN A 126 6.63 -12.02 6.73
C GLN A 126 6.95 -13.50 6.95
N ASN A 127 6.15 -14.43 6.40
CA ASN A 127 6.34 -15.86 6.62
C ASN A 127 6.43 -16.65 5.32
N ILE A 128 5.79 -16.20 4.24
CA ILE A 128 5.82 -16.89 2.94
C ILE A 128 6.90 -16.30 2.05
N ILE A 129 6.96 -14.96 1.95
CA ILE A 129 7.91 -14.28 1.06
C ILE A 129 9.26 -14.03 1.76
N TYR A 130 9.28 -13.20 2.80
CA TYR A 130 10.49 -12.79 3.52
C TYR A 130 10.46 -13.30 4.94
N GLN A 131 11.51 -13.98 5.39
CA GLN A 131 11.59 -14.36 6.79
C GLN A 131 11.88 -13.12 7.66
N PRO A 132 11.41 -13.06 8.93
CA PRO A 132 11.48 -11.86 9.76
C PRO A 132 12.91 -11.31 9.99
N LYS A 133 13.95 -12.13 9.81
CA LYS A 133 15.36 -11.79 10.03
C LYS A 133 16.17 -11.65 8.75
N GLU A 134 15.56 -11.77 7.57
CA GLU A 134 16.27 -11.64 6.30
C GLU A 134 16.64 -10.20 6.01
N ASN A 135 17.89 -10.00 5.59
CA ASN A 135 18.39 -8.72 5.11
C ASN A 135 17.84 -8.42 3.70
N PHE A 136 18.00 -7.17 3.24
CA PHE A 136 17.49 -6.74 1.94
C PHE A 136 18.05 -7.54 0.75
N GLN A 137 19.32 -7.95 0.80
CA GLN A 137 20.00 -8.69 -0.27
C GLN A 137 19.41 -10.08 -0.48
N ASP A 138 18.98 -10.73 0.59
CA ASP A 138 18.34 -12.03 0.52
C ASP A 138 16.91 -11.89 -0.01
N ARG A 139 16.20 -10.82 0.38
CA ARG A 139 14.83 -10.53 -0.08
C ARG A 139 14.75 -10.33 -1.59
N ILE A 140 15.65 -9.54 -2.17
CA ILE A 140 15.62 -9.22 -3.62
C ILE A 140 15.98 -10.42 -4.51
N LYS A 141 16.57 -11.48 -3.97
CA LYS A 141 16.88 -12.71 -4.71
C LYS A 141 15.69 -13.67 -4.82
N LYS A 142 14.69 -13.53 -3.94
CA LYS A 142 13.56 -14.47 -3.82
C LYS A 142 12.48 -14.30 -4.88
N ILE A 143 12.42 -13.14 -5.51
CA ILE A 143 11.40 -12.85 -6.51
C ILE A 143 12.09 -12.21 -7.71
N ARG A 144 11.85 -12.79 -8.88
CA ARG A 144 12.33 -12.30 -10.16
C ARG A 144 11.25 -12.48 -11.22
N LEU A 145 11.41 -11.86 -12.38
CA LEU A 145 10.58 -12.24 -13.53
C LEU A 145 10.95 -13.66 -13.98
N ASN A 146 9.96 -14.45 -14.36
CA ASN A 146 10.17 -15.73 -15.05
C ASN A 146 10.82 -15.48 -16.40
N ASP A 147 11.70 -16.38 -16.86
CA ASP A 147 12.33 -16.29 -18.20
C ASP A 147 11.31 -16.33 -19.36
N ASP A 148 10.12 -16.88 -19.08
CA ASP A 148 8.95 -16.93 -19.96
C ASP A 148 7.90 -15.84 -19.68
N SER A 149 8.24 -14.84 -18.86
CA SER A 149 7.39 -13.67 -18.65
C SER A 149 7.13 -12.93 -19.96
N GLN A 150 5.97 -12.26 -20.04
CA GLN A 150 5.57 -11.45 -21.18
C GLN A 150 6.65 -10.42 -21.55
N PHE A 151 7.26 -9.78 -20.55
CA PHE A 151 8.38 -8.85 -20.74
C PHE A 151 9.55 -9.51 -21.48
N TYR A 152 10.07 -10.66 -21.02
CA TYR A 152 11.19 -11.30 -21.69
C TYR A 152 10.83 -11.93 -23.03
N LYS A 153 9.58 -12.36 -23.22
CA LYS A 153 9.07 -12.79 -24.53
C LYS A 153 9.11 -11.65 -25.55
N GLU A 154 8.65 -10.45 -25.16
CA GLU A 154 8.72 -9.27 -26.01
C GLU A 154 10.16 -8.89 -26.35
N LEU A 155 11.08 -8.94 -25.39
CA LEU A 155 12.50 -8.67 -25.63
C LEU A 155 13.13 -9.69 -26.57
N LYS A 156 12.85 -10.98 -26.39
CA LYS A 156 13.34 -12.07 -27.27
C LYS A 156 12.82 -11.91 -28.69
N ALA A 157 11.53 -11.62 -28.86
CA ALA A 157 10.91 -11.40 -30.17
C ALA A 157 11.54 -10.21 -30.94
N ASN A 158 12.12 -9.24 -30.23
CA ASN A 158 12.74 -8.06 -30.81
C ASN A 158 14.29 -8.10 -30.82
N ASN A 159 14.91 -9.24 -30.48
CA ASN A 159 16.37 -9.40 -30.36
C ASN A 159 17.03 -8.44 -29.36
N LEU A 160 16.33 -8.04 -28.30
CA LEU A 160 16.82 -7.09 -27.30
C LEU A 160 17.19 -7.75 -25.96
N TYR A 161 16.97 -9.05 -25.81
CA TYR A 161 17.16 -9.78 -24.55
C TYR A 161 18.60 -9.70 -24.03
N ASP A 162 19.59 -9.99 -24.87
CA ASP A 162 21.01 -9.99 -24.46
C ASP A 162 21.52 -8.58 -24.19
N GLU A 163 21.10 -7.60 -25.00
CA GLU A 163 21.46 -6.19 -24.79
C GLU A 163 20.94 -5.67 -23.46
N PHE A 164 19.70 -6.00 -23.13
CA PHE A 164 19.08 -5.63 -21.86
C PHE A 164 19.91 -6.15 -20.67
N HIS A 165 20.29 -7.43 -20.65
CA HIS A 165 21.02 -8.05 -19.54
C HIS A 165 22.46 -7.54 -19.38
N LYS A 166 23.04 -6.95 -20.43
CA LYS A 166 24.35 -6.28 -20.34
C LYS A 166 24.29 -4.94 -19.60
N LYS A 167 23.15 -4.26 -19.66
CA LYS A 167 23.00 -2.87 -19.20
C LYS A 167 22.15 -2.72 -17.95
N TYR A 168 21.11 -3.55 -17.82
CA TYR A 168 20.04 -3.37 -16.86
C TYR A 168 19.74 -4.65 -16.08
N LYS A 169 19.06 -4.46 -14.96
CA LYS A 169 18.44 -5.52 -14.16
C LYS A 169 17.11 -5.03 -13.59
N ILE A 170 16.20 -5.97 -13.35
CA ILE A 170 14.93 -5.71 -12.68
C ILE A 170 15.00 -6.33 -11.30
N ILE A 171 14.57 -5.58 -10.30
CA ILE A 171 14.42 -6.06 -8.92
C ILE A 171 12.96 -5.96 -8.53
N ILE A 172 12.49 -6.96 -7.79
CA ILE A 172 11.12 -7.02 -7.30
C ILE A 172 11.14 -7.10 -5.78
N VAL A 173 10.49 -6.14 -5.15
CA VAL A 173 10.29 -6.09 -3.70
C VAL A 173 8.81 -6.19 -3.39
N VAL A 174 8.45 -6.97 -2.37
CA VAL A 174 7.07 -7.03 -1.86
C VAL A 174 6.96 -6.16 -0.61
N ILE A 175 6.04 -5.21 -0.66
CA ILE A 175 5.76 -4.27 0.40
C ILE A 175 4.47 -4.73 1.10
N ASP A 176 4.56 -4.96 2.40
CA ASP A 176 3.40 -5.04 3.27
C ASP A 176 2.89 -3.62 3.51
N ASN A 177 1.71 -3.30 2.97
CA ASN A 177 1.14 -1.95 3.04
C ASN A 177 0.62 -1.61 4.45
N GLN A 178 0.68 -2.53 5.44
CA GLN A 178 0.21 -2.36 6.82
C GLN A 178 -1.29 -2.09 6.97
N ASP A 179 -2.04 -1.99 5.87
CA ASP A 179 -3.49 -1.81 5.86
C ASP A 179 -4.25 -3.11 6.17
N LYS A 180 -3.54 -4.25 6.26
CA LYS A 180 -4.08 -5.61 6.42
C LYS A 180 -5.01 -6.05 5.29
N LEU A 181 -5.04 -5.32 4.19
CA LEU A 181 -5.90 -5.59 3.03
C LEU A 181 -5.10 -5.91 1.78
N SER A 182 -3.85 -5.47 1.71
CA SER A 182 -3.10 -5.50 0.48
C SER A 182 -1.59 -5.61 0.63
N VAL A 183 -0.96 -6.14 -0.41
CA VAL A 183 0.49 -6.12 -0.62
C VAL A 183 0.81 -5.44 -1.93
N THR A 184 1.98 -4.80 -2.03
CA THR A 184 2.42 -4.15 -3.27
C THR A 184 3.69 -4.79 -3.77
N PHE A 185 3.69 -5.25 -5.02
CA PHE A 185 4.93 -5.63 -5.70
C PHE A 185 5.50 -4.39 -6.37
N GLN A 186 6.67 -3.95 -5.92
CA GLN A 186 7.44 -2.88 -6.56
C GLN A 186 8.44 -3.53 -7.51
N LEU A 187 8.33 -3.25 -8.81
CA LEU A 187 9.33 -3.59 -9.80
C LEU A 187 10.20 -2.37 -10.06
N THR A 188 11.51 -2.56 -10.01
CA THR A 188 12.49 -1.48 -10.17
C THR A 188 13.42 -1.82 -11.32
N LEU A 189 13.41 -0.99 -12.36
CA LEU A 189 14.39 -1.05 -13.46
C LEU A 189 15.60 -0.22 -13.08
N MET A 190 16.78 -0.84 -13.09
CA MET A 190 18.02 -0.21 -12.67
C MET A 190 19.19 -0.61 -13.57
N PRO A 191 20.26 0.20 -13.62
CA PRO A 191 21.48 -0.20 -14.30
C PRO A 191 22.13 -1.39 -13.57
N LEU A 192 22.87 -2.21 -14.31
CA LEU A 192 23.55 -3.38 -13.74
C LEU A 192 24.51 -2.97 -12.59
N ASN A 193 25.19 -1.83 -12.77
CA ASN A 193 26.19 -1.25 -11.85
C ASN A 193 25.60 -0.19 -10.90
N SER A 194 24.43 -0.44 -10.30
CA SER A 194 23.72 0.52 -9.42
C SER A 194 24.25 0.64 -7.98
N SER A 195 25.57 0.54 -7.76
CA SER A 195 26.16 0.59 -6.41
C SER A 195 26.65 1.97 -6.01
N TYR A 196 26.31 2.39 -4.78
CA TYR A 196 26.74 3.65 -4.18
C TYR A 196 27.54 3.41 -2.90
N SER A 197 28.75 3.97 -2.81
CA SER A 197 29.58 3.87 -1.61
C SER A 197 29.38 5.09 -0.71
N TYR A 198 28.97 4.87 0.54
CA TYR A 198 28.83 5.91 1.56
C TYR A 198 29.53 5.49 2.85
N LYS A 199 30.45 6.32 3.36
CA LYS A 199 31.22 6.07 4.60
C LYS A 199 31.84 4.66 4.65
N GLY A 200 32.45 4.23 3.54
CA GLY A 200 33.08 2.91 3.43
C GLY A 200 32.12 1.73 3.30
N LYS A 201 30.80 1.95 3.30
CA LYS A 201 29.79 0.92 3.03
C LYS A 201 29.30 1.03 1.59
N LYS A 202 29.41 -0.06 0.84
CA LYS A 202 28.82 -0.19 -0.49
C LYS A 202 27.33 -0.52 -0.34
N ASN A 203 26.47 0.31 -0.90
CA ASN A 203 25.04 0.12 -0.98
C ASN A 203 24.72 -0.25 -2.42
N ASP A 204 24.61 -1.54 -2.69
CA ASP A 204 24.12 -2.02 -3.98
C ASP A 204 22.64 -1.69 -4.12
N TYR A 205 22.16 -1.51 -5.36
CA TYR A 205 20.73 -1.31 -5.69
C TYR A 205 20.15 0.03 -5.23
N TYR A 206 21.01 1.04 -5.09
CA TYR A 206 20.61 2.37 -4.63
C TYR A 206 19.95 3.20 -5.74
N PHE A 207 20.56 3.19 -6.93
CA PHE A 207 20.09 3.99 -8.07
C PHE A 207 19.20 3.19 -9.01
N PHE A 208 18.10 3.79 -9.46
CA PHE A 208 17.15 3.18 -10.39
C PHE A 208 16.62 4.20 -11.38
N TYR A 209 16.14 3.76 -12.55
CA TYR A 209 15.55 4.64 -13.54
C TYR A 209 14.05 4.83 -13.33
N ASN A 210 13.34 3.73 -13.07
CA ASN A 210 11.90 3.78 -12.88
C ASN A 210 11.39 2.68 -11.95
N ASN A 211 10.24 2.95 -11.33
CA ASN A 211 9.51 2.01 -10.50
C ASN A 211 8.10 1.79 -11.06
N TRP A 212 7.63 0.57 -10.92
CA TRP A 212 6.26 0.18 -11.18
C TRP A 212 5.69 -0.48 -9.94
N TYR A 213 4.41 -0.21 -9.67
CA TYR A 213 3.75 -0.70 -8.48
C TYR A 213 2.56 -1.53 -8.87
N ALA A 214 2.56 -2.78 -8.41
CA ALA A 214 1.55 -3.74 -8.74
C ALA A 214 0.87 -4.16 -7.42
N ARG A 215 -0.17 -3.43 -7.01
CA ARG A 215 -0.93 -3.72 -5.77
C ARG A 215 -1.80 -4.97 -5.89
N TYR A 216 -1.84 -5.78 -4.84
CA TYR A 216 -2.60 -7.01 -4.73
C TYR A 216 -3.49 -7.00 -3.48
N GLN A 217 -4.73 -7.44 -3.64
CA GLN A 217 -5.84 -7.44 -2.64
C GLN A 217 -6.67 -8.69 -2.90
N GLY A 218 -7.52 -9.12 -1.97
CA GLY A 218 -8.27 -10.39 -2.04
C GLY A 218 -7.86 -11.42 -1.01
N PHE A 219 -7.16 -11.00 0.05
CA PHE A 219 -6.76 -11.86 1.16
C PHE A 219 -7.96 -12.22 2.06
N LYS A 220 -7.81 -13.29 2.84
CA LYS A 220 -8.88 -13.80 3.70
C LYS A 220 -9.30 -12.74 4.71
N GLY A 221 -10.61 -12.60 4.92
CA GLY A 221 -11.15 -11.65 5.90
C GLY A 221 -11.17 -10.18 5.45
N GLU A 222 -10.82 -9.90 4.18
CA GLU A 222 -10.93 -8.56 3.60
C GLU A 222 -12.34 -7.97 3.78
N GLU A 223 -13.39 -8.76 3.54
CA GLU A 223 -14.79 -8.30 3.69
C GLU A 223 -15.09 -7.79 5.12
N GLU A 224 -14.60 -8.49 6.15
CA GLU A 224 -14.82 -8.12 7.56
C GLU A 224 -14.04 -6.84 7.92
N ILE A 225 -12.78 -6.75 7.49
CA ILE A 225 -11.92 -5.58 7.75
C ILE A 225 -12.48 -4.35 7.03
N VAL A 226 -12.89 -4.48 5.76
CA VAL A 226 -13.51 -3.39 4.99
C VAL A 226 -14.82 -2.95 5.65
N THR A 227 -15.66 -3.90 6.10
CA THR A 227 -16.91 -3.58 6.79
C THR A 227 -16.65 -2.83 8.10
N LYS A 228 -15.66 -3.28 8.89
CA LYS A 228 -15.27 -2.61 10.14
C LYS A 228 -14.71 -1.20 9.89
N GLN A 229 -13.86 -1.03 8.87
CA GLN A 229 -13.36 0.30 8.48
C GLN A 229 -14.49 1.22 8.02
N HIS A 230 -15.44 0.72 7.23
CA HIS A 230 -16.59 1.50 6.77
C HIS A 230 -17.46 1.97 7.95
N ASN A 231 -17.74 1.08 8.91
CA ASN A 231 -18.48 1.43 10.12
C ASN A 231 -17.73 2.44 10.99
N THR A 232 -16.41 2.26 11.15
CA THR A 232 -15.55 3.17 11.91
C THR A 232 -15.51 4.57 11.27
N ASN A 233 -15.38 4.64 9.94
CA ASN A 233 -15.42 5.91 9.21
C ASN A 233 -16.76 6.61 9.36
N LYS A 234 -17.88 5.87 9.30
CA LYS A 234 -19.22 6.43 9.60
C LYS A 234 -19.29 7.01 11.02
N THR A 235 -18.78 6.29 12.01
CA THR A 235 -18.73 6.77 13.41
C THR A 235 -17.88 8.03 13.53
N PHE A 236 -16.70 8.10 12.91
CA PHE A 236 -15.87 9.31 12.93
C PHE A 236 -16.51 10.49 12.21
N THR A 237 -17.20 10.27 11.09
CA THR A 237 -17.96 11.33 10.41
C THR A 237 -19.08 11.87 11.30
N ILE A 238 -19.83 10.99 11.97
CA ILE A 238 -20.88 11.39 12.92
C ILE A 238 -20.29 12.17 14.09
N LEU A 239 -19.21 11.67 14.70
CA LEU A 239 -18.52 12.37 15.80
C LEU A 239 -17.98 13.73 15.35
N GLY A 240 -17.44 13.82 14.14
CA GLY A 240 -16.96 15.06 13.52
C GLY A 240 -18.06 16.10 13.31
N ILE A 241 -19.34 15.69 13.21
CA ILE A 241 -20.49 16.60 13.12
C ILE A 241 -21.04 16.93 14.52
N VAL A 242 -21.18 15.94 15.40
CA VAL A 242 -21.81 16.11 16.72
C VAL A 242 -20.96 16.96 17.67
N ILE A 243 -19.64 16.75 17.71
CA ILE A 243 -18.75 17.48 18.63
C ILE A 243 -18.79 19.00 18.38
N PRO A 244 -18.66 19.51 17.14
CA PRO A 244 -18.81 20.94 16.86
C PRO A 244 -20.20 21.49 17.20
N VAL A 245 -21.28 20.74 16.92
CA VAL A 245 -22.66 21.19 17.19
C VAL A 245 -22.88 21.36 18.70
N VAL A 246 -22.42 20.42 19.52
CA VAL A 246 -22.52 20.53 20.99
C VAL A 246 -21.65 21.68 21.52
N ALA A 247 -20.46 21.87 20.98
CA ALA A 247 -19.58 22.99 21.37
C ALA A 247 -20.21 24.35 21.04
N ILE A 248 -20.78 24.51 19.84
CA ILE A 248 -21.47 25.74 19.43
C ILE A 248 -22.72 25.97 20.29
N GLY A 249 -23.53 24.94 20.52
CA GLY A 249 -24.71 25.03 21.38
C GLY A 249 -24.36 25.44 22.81
N GLY A 250 -23.30 24.85 23.39
CA GLY A 250 -22.79 25.23 24.71
C GLY A 250 -22.30 26.68 24.77
N LEU A 251 -21.63 27.16 23.72
CA LEU A 251 -21.17 28.54 23.61
C LEU A 251 -22.36 29.53 23.55
N ILE A 252 -23.39 29.20 22.77
CA ILE A 252 -24.62 30.02 22.67
C ILE A 252 -25.32 30.09 24.02
N ILE A 253 -25.52 28.95 24.69
CA ILE A 253 -26.15 28.91 26.03
C ILE A 253 -25.33 29.74 27.02
N TYR A 254 -24.01 29.60 27.02
CA TYR A 254 -23.12 30.40 27.87
C TYR A 254 -23.28 31.91 27.62
N ILE A 255 -23.30 32.34 26.36
CA ILE A 255 -23.51 33.75 25.99
C ILE A 255 -24.87 34.24 26.49
N VAL A 256 -25.94 33.47 26.27
CA VAL A 256 -27.30 33.82 26.72
C VAL A 256 -27.37 33.95 28.24
N VAL A 257 -26.82 32.98 28.98
CA VAL A 257 -26.77 33.02 30.44
C VAL A 257 -25.96 34.22 30.92
N MET A 258 -24.81 34.51 30.30
CA MET A 258 -24.00 35.66 30.69
C MET A 258 -24.75 36.99 30.47
N ILE A 259 -25.47 37.14 29.35
CA ILE A 259 -26.31 38.31 29.07
C ILE A 259 -27.42 38.44 30.13
N LEU A 260 -28.12 37.36 30.45
CA LEU A 260 -29.19 37.34 31.45
C LEU A 260 -28.66 37.70 32.85
N VAL A 261 -27.52 37.13 33.26
CA VAL A 261 -26.87 37.46 34.54
C VAL A 261 -26.46 38.92 34.57
N LYS A 262 -25.83 39.44 33.51
CA LYS A 262 -25.40 40.85 33.42
C LYS A 262 -26.59 41.81 33.50
N LYS A 263 -27.70 41.50 32.82
CA LYS A 263 -28.95 42.26 32.87
C LYS A 263 -29.60 42.20 34.26
N SER A 264 -29.52 41.06 34.95
CA SER A 264 -30.03 40.90 36.32
C SER A 264 -29.23 41.71 37.35
N ARG A 265 -27.90 41.75 37.23
CA ARG A 265 -27.01 42.53 38.12
C ARG A 265 -27.24 44.04 37.93
N ALA A 266 -27.35 44.49 36.68
CA ALA A 266 -27.67 45.89 36.36
C ALA A 266 -29.01 46.35 36.96
N LYS A 267 -30.05 45.49 36.94
CA LYS A 267 -31.34 45.78 37.58
C LYS A 267 -31.29 45.82 39.11
N ARG A 268 -30.34 45.13 39.74
CA ARG A 268 -30.18 45.07 41.21
C ARG A 268 -29.21 46.10 41.77
N GLY A 269 -28.66 47.00 40.94
CA GLY A 269 -27.74 48.06 41.38
C GLY A 269 -26.39 47.57 41.92
N LEU A 270 -26.08 46.28 41.77
CA LEU A 270 -24.80 45.70 42.19
C LEU A 270 -23.80 45.83 41.04
N LYS A 271 -22.79 46.71 41.21
CA LYS A 271 -21.61 46.80 40.34
C LYS A 271 -20.72 45.56 40.50
#